data_AF-A0A6F8VFF3-F1
#
_entry.id   AF-A0A6F8VFF3-F1
#
_cell.length_a   1.000
_cell.length_b   1.000
_cell.length_c   1.000
_cell.angle_alpha   90.00
_cell.angle_beta   90.00
_cell.angle_gamma   90.00
#
_symmetry.space_group_name_H-M   'P 1'
#
loop_
_entity.id
_entity.type
_entity.pdbx_description
1 polymer ?
#
loop_
_entity_poly.entity_id
_entity_poly.type
_entity_poly.pdbx_seq_one_letter_code
_entity_poly.pdbx_strand_id
1 'polypeptide(L)'
;MRWVIGLMAFMWATFPAQATIYFFPDTNPVMAVGEQPKWLKDGRGNDGYVSVVSEVIPESTCTPLSSRGFWGDKKTQLVLSVTTSGFSREQVSNEIPIATFDGRDDGSECTSLSTLPLNVIPLTLLGNYSTFNPGKLAIVLNVKSASNSSQDYIGSAKLVLGAAALVMTGGAASAIGGIAATVGNPVLSEAQNRTNNLLKGMANAKTTIPLSWKKLRSGLHTVEIPIYSAEGTLKDAFPDSSDEAVKTLQKSTQFNRTKLFTVRLTFNYVNSLFNPGSTGANDMYASDSLSTSNVLNMHAMHNSLNFMQFLNDSSPSLLQIAGVAEGYALSNACSTGFVKLKKLGLSDLDTAIVMKSFIDEAKGGGDWYANPQMVKDCFNQVPAIQAYLEELYGQSTPVFVIGDVQDGVGKAYKRWRDKIGPVLADFRRALTASQEQREVLLKFNQKKDIQLRFSQELQPWSRESTSEEATPSAYPGVDLLATRRIRTIGCFIYKDPVNLAPDSPGAYFLMEDLAGSFWLGNARLSSRDEDGKISTLMVASMTPDWANYLASFHYPGGECKSILGRYRSSMALTVVGRN
;
A
#
# COMPACT_ATOMS: atom_id res chain seq x y z
N MET A 1 9.08 -15.57 -79.56
CA MET A 1 9.94 -14.69 -78.74
C MET A 1 9.11 -14.16 -77.59
N ARG A 2 9.69 -14.19 -76.38
CA ARG A 2 9.05 -13.88 -75.09
C ARG A 2 8.98 -12.36 -74.87
N TRP A 3 7.83 -11.92 -74.34
CA TRP A 3 7.59 -10.89 -73.32
C TRP A 3 8.56 -9.71 -73.15
N VAL A 4 8.04 -8.47 -73.20
CA VAL A 4 8.06 -7.50 -72.07
C VAL A 4 6.88 -6.52 -72.24
N ILE A 5 5.84 -6.66 -71.41
CA ILE A 5 4.89 -5.58 -71.10
C ILE A 5 5.31 -5.08 -69.71
N GLY A 6 5.84 -3.87 -69.64
CA GLY A 6 6.18 -3.22 -68.39
C GLY A 6 4.92 -2.80 -67.65
N LEU A 7 4.55 -3.54 -66.60
CA LEU A 7 3.67 -3.03 -65.56
C LEU A 7 4.40 -1.89 -64.83
N MET A 8 3.99 -0.64 -65.05
CA MET A 8 4.21 0.41 -64.06
C MET A 8 3.33 0.09 -62.85
N ALA A 9 3.90 -0.61 -61.88
CA ALA A 9 3.39 -0.60 -60.53
C ALA A 9 3.50 0.83 -60.01
N PHE A 10 2.38 1.55 -59.94
CA PHE A 10 2.25 2.72 -59.08
C PHE A 10 2.39 2.21 -57.64
N MET A 11 3.63 2.16 -57.14
CA MET A 11 3.87 2.11 -55.71
C MET A 11 3.26 3.38 -55.13
N TRP A 12 2.12 3.23 -54.46
CA TRP A 12 1.67 4.21 -53.48
C TRP A 12 2.72 4.22 -52.37
N ALA A 13 3.72 5.08 -52.53
CA ALA A 13 4.56 5.46 -51.43
C ALA A 13 3.63 6.12 -50.40
N THR A 14 3.36 5.41 -49.31
CA THR A 14 2.83 6.00 -48.08
C THR A 14 3.87 6.99 -47.58
N PHE A 15 3.76 8.25 -48.00
CA PHE A 15 4.54 9.33 -47.43
C PHE A 15 4.15 9.46 -45.95
N PRO A 16 5.11 9.50 -45.01
CA PRO A 16 4.79 9.80 -43.62
C PRO A 16 4.12 11.17 -43.55
N ALA A 17 2.98 11.26 -42.88
CA ALA A 17 2.25 12.51 -42.70
C ALA A 17 3.15 13.53 -41.97
N GLN A 18 3.52 14.61 -42.66
CA GLN A 18 4.38 15.66 -42.11
C GLN A 18 3.52 16.70 -41.36
N ALA A 19 3.63 16.74 -40.04
CA ALA A 19 3.02 17.80 -39.22
C ALA A 19 3.75 19.13 -39.45
N THR A 20 3.01 20.24 -39.59
CA THR A 20 3.61 21.58 -39.73
C THR A 20 3.35 22.51 -38.54
N ILE A 21 2.45 22.09 -37.65
CA ILE A 21 2.33 22.60 -36.28
C ILE A 21 2.74 21.43 -35.39
N TYR A 22 3.68 21.67 -34.49
CA TYR A 22 4.20 20.64 -33.60
C TYR A 22 3.58 20.82 -32.23
N PHE A 23 2.97 19.74 -31.74
CA PHE A 23 2.37 19.68 -30.41
C PHE A 23 3.32 18.91 -29.51
N PHE A 24 3.63 19.46 -28.34
CA PHE A 24 4.57 18.80 -27.43
C PHE A 24 4.23 19.10 -25.96
N PRO A 25 4.43 18.12 -25.06
CA PRO A 25 4.31 18.34 -23.64
C PRO A 25 5.57 19.01 -23.08
N ASP A 26 5.40 19.78 -22.00
CA ASP A 26 6.52 20.28 -21.21
C ASP A 26 7.34 19.12 -20.64
N THR A 27 8.66 19.32 -20.58
CA THR A 27 9.59 18.39 -19.92
C THR A 27 9.71 18.64 -18.42
N ASN A 28 9.21 19.77 -17.93
CA ASN A 28 9.26 20.16 -16.52
C ASN A 28 7.83 20.24 -15.94
N PRO A 29 7.19 19.10 -15.65
CA PRO A 29 5.85 19.11 -15.09
C PRO A 29 5.84 19.72 -13.69
N VAL A 30 4.77 20.44 -13.37
CA VAL A 30 4.56 21.01 -12.04
C VAL A 30 4.00 19.92 -11.14
N MET A 31 4.61 19.71 -9.98
CA MET A 31 4.21 18.68 -9.02
C MET A 31 3.77 19.34 -7.72
N ALA A 32 2.57 19.01 -7.25
CA ALA A 32 2.10 19.44 -5.94
C ALA A 32 2.16 18.29 -4.94
N VAL A 33 2.77 18.57 -3.79
CA VAL A 33 2.82 17.70 -2.63
C VAL A 33 1.97 18.35 -1.54
N GLY A 34 1.10 17.56 -0.91
CA GLY A 34 0.10 18.02 0.05
C GLY A 34 0.25 17.32 1.39
N GLU A 35 -0.73 17.52 2.26
CA GLU A 35 -0.73 16.90 3.59
C GLU A 35 -0.98 15.39 3.48
N GLN A 36 0.07 14.62 3.76
CA GLN A 36 0.02 13.16 3.66
C GLN A 36 -0.62 12.54 4.91
N PRO A 37 -1.56 11.58 4.76
CA PRO A 37 -2.06 10.78 5.87
C PRO A 37 -0.93 10.05 6.61
N LYS A 38 -1.04 9.90 7.92
CA LYS A 38 -0.02 9.23 8.75
C LYS A 38 0.29 7.80 8.28
N TRP A 39 -0.74 7.06 7.87
CA TRP A 39 -0.58 5.68 7.38
C TRP A 39 0.25 5.62 6.10
N LEU A 40 0.08 6.59 5.18
CA LEU A 40 0.82 6.65 3.93
C LEU A 40 2.31 6.94 4.16
N LYS A 41 2.58 7.89 5.07
CA LYS A 41 3.93 8.34 5.46
C LYS A 41 4.73 7.25 6.17
N ASP A 42 4.11 6.56 7.13
CA ASP A 42 4.77 5.54 7.94
C ASP A 42 4.85 4.18 7.22
N GLY A 43 4.04 4.02 6.17
CA GLY A 43 3.88 2.80 5.43
C GLY A 43 5.14 2.34 4.67
N ARG A 44 5.29 1.03 4.52
CA ARG A 44 6.46 0.38 3.90
C ARG A 44 6.11 -0.56 2.75
N GLY A 45 4.82 -0.63 2.38
CA GLY A 45 4.29 -1.46 1.31
C GLY A 45 3.17 -2.39 1.78
N ASN A 46 2.33 -2.80 0.82
CA ASN A 46 1.14 -3.64 1.02
C ASN A 46 0.13 -3.11 2.06
N ASP A 47 0.11 -1.80 2.28
CA ASP A 47 -0.58 -1.12 3.37
C ASP A 47 -1.70 -0.19 2.87
N GLY A 48 -1.97 -0.20 1.57
CA GLY A 48 -2.98 0.63 0.95
C GLY A 48 -2.78 0.73 -0.56
N TYR A 49 -3.50 1.63 -1.19
CA TYR A 49 -3.61 1.70 -2.63
C TYR A 49 -3.43 3.11 -3.16
N VAL A 50 -3.08 3.18 -4.44
CA VAL A 50 -3.07 4.41 -5.24
C VAL A 50 -3.90 4.21 -6.50
N SER A 51 -4.68 5.22 -6.86
CA SER A 51 -5.25 5.37 -8.20
C SER A 51 -4.81 6.70 -8.80
N VAL A 52 -4.77 6.78 -10.13
CA VAL A 52 -4.40 8.01 -10.83
C VAL A 52 -5.44 8.34 -11.88
N VAL A 53 -6.03 9.52 -11.74
CA VAL A 53 -7.03 10.06 -12.65
C VAL A 53 -6.40 11.13 -13.52
N SER A 54 -6.60 11.04 -14.83
CA SER A 54 -6.16 12.03 -15.80
C SER A 54 -7.32 12.92 -16.22
N GLU A 55 -7.07 14.21 -16.32
CA GLU A 55 -8.00 15.21 -16.80
C GLU A 55 -7.28 16.16 -17.75
N VAL A 56 -7.97 16.60 -18.81
CA VAL A 56 -7.44 17.57 -19.78
C VAL A 56 -8.17 18.89 -19.58
N ILE A 57 -7.44 19.89 -19.10
CA ILE A 57 -7.94 21.22 -18.76
C ILE A 57 -7.54 22.18 -19.88
N PRO A 58 -8.48 22.66 -20.71
CA PRO A 58 -8.16 23.61 -21.77
C PRO A 58 -7.92 25.02 -21.21
N GLU A 59 -6.99 25.77 -21.82
CA GLU A 59 -6.74 27.18 -21.46
C GLU A 59 -7.89 28.10 -21.86
N SER A 60 -8.66 27.72 -22.88
CA SER A 60 -9.84 28.45 -23.36
C SER A 60 -10.90 27.47 -23.87
N THR A 61 -12.13 27.94 -24.02
CA THR A 61 -13.23 27.13 -24.56
C THR A 61 -13.01 26.69 -26.01
N CYS A 62 -12.05 27.32 -26.71
CA CYS A 62 -11.74 27.00 -28.10
C CYS A 62 -10.26 27.18 -28.42
N THR A 63 -9.57 26.07 -28.66
CA THR A 63 -8.17 26.09 -29.07
C THR A 63 -8.06 25.80 -30.56
N PRO A 64 -7.55 26.72 -31.40
CA PRO A 64 -7.39 26.47 -32.83
C PRO A 64 -6.31 25.41 -33.07
N LEU A 65 -6.67 24.36 -33.81
CA LEU A 65 -5.77 23.26 -34.20
C LEU A 65 -5.30 23.35 -35.66
N SER A 66 -5.84 24.32 -36.40
CA SER A 66 -5.43 24.65 -37.77
C SER A 66 -4.77 26.02 -37.80
N SER A 67 -3.82 26.21 -38.72
CA SER A 67 -3.35 27.54 -39.10
C SER A 67 -4.04 27.94 -40.41
N ARG A 68 -4.64 29.15 -40.42
CA ARG A 68 -5.20 29.75 -41.63
C ARG A 68 -4.07 30.31 -42.47
N GLY A 69 -3.73 29.62 -43.54
CA GLY A 69 -2.75 30.07 -44.53
C GLY A 69 -3.44 30.56 -45.81
N PHE A 70 -2.83 31.53 -46.50
CA PHE A 70 -3.30 32.05 -47.80
C PHE A 70 -3.44 30.96 -48.90
N TRP A 71 -2.80 29.79 -48.73
CA TRP A 71 -2.76 28.68 -49.70
C TRP A 71 -3.51 27.41 -49.26
N GLY A 72 -4.37 27.49 -48.24
CA GLY A 72 -5.24 26.39 -47.80
C GLY A 72 -5.11 26.05 -46.32
N ASP A 73 -6.25 25.66 -45.71
CA ASP A 73 -6.33 25.30 -44.30
C ASP A 73 -5.72 23.91 -44.06
N LYS A 74 -4.75 23.83 -43.14
CA LYS A 74 -4.14 22.55 -42.77
C LYS A 74 -4.98 21.86 -41.71
N LYS A 75 -5.44 20.66 -42.02
CA LYS A 75 -6.27 19.85 -41.12
C LYS A 75 -5.38 18.98 -40.23
N THR A 76 -5.49 19.15 -38.91
CA THR A 76 -4.66 18.45 -37.93
C THR A 76 -5.50 17.49 -37.09
N GLN A 77 -5.01 16.29 -36.84
CA GLN A 77 -5.54 15.37 -35.84
C GLN A 77 -4.55 15.25 -34.69
N LEU A 78 -5.05 15.32 -33.46
CA LEU A 78 -4.26 15.27 -32.23
C LEU A 78 -4.83 14.20 -31.29
N VAL A 79 -3.97 13.33 -30.78
CA VAL A 79 -4.31 12.29 -29.80
C VAL A 79 -3.37 12.42 -28.60
N LEU A 80 -3.95 12.58 -27.41
CA LEU A 80 -3.24 12.51 -26.14
C LEU A 80 -3.43 11.12 -25.55
N SER A 81 -2.35 10.52 -25.09
CA SER A 81 -2.41 9.20 -24.48
C SER A 81 -1.37 9.01 -23.40
N VAL A 82 -1.69 8.13 -22.44
CA VAL A 82 -0.85 7.82 -21.30
C VAL A 82 -0.37 6.38 -21.37
N THR A 83 0.90 6.17 -21.05
CA THR A 83 1.49 4.84 -20.85
C THR A 83 2.03 4.77 -19.44
N THR A 84 1.73 3.69 -18.72
CA THR A 84 2.14 3.52 -17.31
C THR A 84 3.03 2.30 -17.18
N SER A 85 4.05 2.39 -16.32
CA SER A 85 4.95 1.27 -16.05
C SER A 85 5.26 1.14 -14.56
N GLY A 86 5.40 -0.10 -14.10
CA GLY A 86 5.79 -0.43 -12.73
C GLY A 86 4.67 -0.43 -11.70
N PHE A 87 3.45 0.00 -12.05
CA PHE A 87 2.29 0.03 -11.16
C PHE A 87 1.66 -1.37 -10.97
N SER A 88 1.57 -2.19 -12.01
CA SER A 88 1.09 -3.59 -11.92
C SER A 88 2.10 -4.57 -12.53
N ARG A 89 2.12 -5.81 -12.02
CA ARG A 89 2.96 -6.90 -12.54
C ARG A 89 2.39 -7.57 -13.79
N GLU A 90 1.10 -7.44 -14.03
CA GLU A 90 0.36 -8.21 -15.06
C GLU A 90 -0.22 -7.34 -16.19
N GLN A 91 -0.22 -6.01 -16.04
CA GLN A 91 -0.64 -5.14 -17.14
C GLN A 91 0.47 -5.01 -18.18
N VAL A 92 0.17 -5.47 -19.39
CA VAL A 92 0.89 -5.06 -20.60
C VAL A 92 0.83 -3.52 -20.65
N SER A 93 1.97 -2.89 -20.89
CA SER A 93 2.13 -1.44 -21.04
C SER A 93 1.32 -0.93 -22.25
N ASN A 94 0.00 -0.87 -22.10
CA ASN A 94 -0.91 -0.42 -23.14
C ASN A 94 -1.03 1.10 -23.07
N GLU A 95 -1.00 1.71 -24.25
CA GLU A 95 -1.23 3.14 -24.40
C GLU A 95 -2.75 3.41 -24.31
N ILE A 96 -3.13 4.26 -23.37
CA ILE A 96 -4.53 4.62 -23.09
C ILE A 96 -4.78 6.03 -23.63
N PRO A 97 -5.59 6.22 -24.68
CA PRO A 97 -6.02 7.55 -25.10
C PRO A 97 -6.75 8.25 -23.95
N ILE A 98 -6.43 9.52 -23.72
CA ILE A 98 -7.07 10.36 -22.68
C ILE A 98 -7.84 11.54 -23.28
N ALA A 99 -7.48 11.98 -24.49
CA ALA A 99 -8.22 12.98 -25.24
C ALA A 99 -7.90 12.88 -26.74
N THR A 100 -8.86 13.32 -27.56
CA THR A 100 -8.72 13.36 -29.02
C THR A 100 -9.27 14.68 -29.55
N PHE A 101 -8.60 15.25 -30.55
CA PHE A 101 -9.03 16.48 -31.20
C PHE A 101 -8.90 16.35 -32.72
N ASP A 102 -9.97 16.69 -33.43
CA ASP A 102 -10.03 16.64 -34.89
C ASP A 102 -10.18 18.05 -35.46
N GLY A 103 -9.24 18.48 -36.28
CA GLY A 103 -9.25 19.76 -36.97
C GLY A 103 -9.68 19.65 -38.43
N ARG A 104 -10.32 18.54 -38.85
CA ARG A 104 -10.74 18.33 -40.25
C ARG A 104 -12.07 18.99 -40.62
N ASP A 105 -12.94 19.27 -39.65
CA ASP A 105 -14.32 19.73 -39.88
C ASP A 105 -14.44 21.25 -39.62
N ASP A 106 -13.97 22.09 -40.56
CA ASP A 106 -14.11 23.56 -40.57
C ASP A 106 -13.03 24.39 -39.81
N GLY A 107 -11.89 23.80 -39.45
CA GLY A 107 -10.66 24.52 -39.07
C GLY A 107 -10.70 25.26 -37.72
N SER A 108 -11.86 25.41 -37.11
CA SER A 108 -12.05 25.95 -35.76
C SER A 108 -13.02 25.07 -34.97
N GLU A 109 -12.64 23.82 -34.68
CA GLU A 109 -13.47 22.99 -33.83
C GLU A 109 -13.06 23.09 -32.36
N CYS A 110 -13.87 23.87 -31.66
CA CYS A 110 -13.96 23.98 -30.21
C CYS A 110 -14.69 22.75 -29.62
N THR A 111 -14.25 21.52 -29.87
CA THR A 111 -14.97 20.36 -29.28
C THR A 111 -14.01 19.30 -28.78
N SER A 112 -13.63 19.45 -27.52
CA SER A 112 -13.14 18.37 -26.69
C SER A 112 -14.22 17.30 -26.58
N LEU A 113 -14.07 16.19 -27.31
CA LEU A 113 -14.82 14.97 -27.03
C LEU A 113 -14.04 14.16 -26.00
N SER A 114 -14.21 14.57 -24.74
CA SER A 114 -13.91 13.89 -23.47
C SER A 114 -13.01 14.73 -22.54
N THR A 115 -13.61 15.70 -21.86
CA THR A 115 -13.06 16.32 -20.64
C THR A 115 -13.31 15.49 -19.37
N LEU A 116 -13.95 14.33 -19.49
CA LEU A 116 -14.26 13.51 -18.32
C LEU A 116 -12.97 12.96 -17.70
N PRO A 117 -12.78 13.09 -16.38
CA PRO A 117 -11.65 12.49 -15.70
C PRO A 117 -11.61 10.97 -15.95
N LEU A 118 -10.46 10.46 -16.41
CA LEU A 118 -10.26 9.06 -16.76
C LEU A 118 -9.26 8.41 -15.82
N ASN A 119 -9.60 7.24 -15.27
CA ASN A 119 -8.71 6.51 -14.38
C ASN A 119 -7.60 5.81 -15.19
N VAL A 120 -6.41 6.41 -15.27
CA VAL A 120 -5.28 5.89 -16.06
C VAL A 120 -4.46 4.84 -15.30
N ILE A 121 -4.52 4.86 -13.97
CA ILE A 121 -3.96 3.81 -13.11
C ILE A 121 -5.10 3.39 -12.18
N PRO A 122 -5.75 2.23 -12.42
CA PRO A 122 -6.81 1.78 -11.55
C PRO A 122 -6.27 1.54 -10.14
N LEU A 123 -7.15 1.31 -9.18
CA LEU A 123 -6.75 1.11 -7.79
C LEU A 123 -5.71 -0.01 -7.67
N THR A 124 -4.50 0.38 -7.28
CA THR A 124 -3.28 -0.44 -7.36
C THR A 124 -2.59 -0.46 -6.01
N LEU A 125 -2.15 -1.65 -5.59
CA LEU A 125 -1.43 -1.83 -4.33
C LEU A 125 -0.15 -1.00 -4.28
N LEU A 126 0.04 -0.26 -3.19
CA LEU A 126 1.29 0.43 -2.93
C LEU A 126 2.39 -0.59 -2.65
N GLY A 127 3.36 -0.67 -3.56
CA GLY A 127 4.44 -1.65 -3.46
C GLY A 127 5.41 -1.39 -2.31
N ASN A 128 6.10 -2.46 -1.92
CA ASN A 128 7.23 -2.39 -1.00
C ASN A 128 8.36 -1.56 -1.62
N TYR A 129 9.06 -0.80 -0.77
CA TYR A 129 10.23 -0.04 -1.20
C TYR A 129 11.34 -0.07 -0.16
N SER A 130 12.57 0.07 -0.65
CA SER A 130 13.76 0.23 0.18
C SER A 130 14.69 1.24 -0.47
N THR A 131 15.74 1.64 0.24
CA THR A 131 16.79 2.51 -0.31
C THR A 131 17.44 1.90 -1.57
N PHE A 132 17.51 0.56 -1.64
CA PHE A 132 18.12 -0.18 -2.76
C PHE A 132 17.12 -0.56 -3.85
N ASN A 133 15.82 -0.57 -3.53
CA ASN A 133 14.75 -0.82 -4.49
C ASN A 133 13.61 0.18 -4.26
N PRO A 134 13.73 1.42 -4.76
CA PRO A 134 12.70 2.44 -4.57
C PRO A 134 11.41 2.19 -5.38
N GLY A 135 11.41 1.17 -6.25
CA GLY A 135 10.41 0.98 -7.29
C GLY A 135 10.69 1.88 -8.50
N LYS A 136 10.70 1.30 -9.70
CA LYS A 136 10.83 2.04 -10.96
C LYS A 136 9.45 2.24 -11.54
N LEU A 137 8.82 3.35 -11.18
CA LEU A 137 7.50 3.73 -11.67
C LEU A 137 7.67 4.83 -12.72
N ALA A 138 6.85 4.80 -13.76
CA ALA A 138 6.79 5.91 -14.69
C ALA A 138 5.40 6.06 -15.30
N ILE A 139 5.04 7.31 -15.54
CA ILE A 139 3.90 7.69 -16.37
C ILE A 139 4.50 8.45 -17.57
N VAL A 140 4.17 8.04 -18.78
CA VAL A 140 4.60 8.70 -20.02
C VAL A 140 3.37 9.31 -20.66
N LEU A 141 3.40 10.62 -20.86
CA LEU A 141 2.40 11.32 -21.65
C LEU A 141 2.90 11.41 -23.09
N ASN A 142 2.10 10.91 -24.02
CA ASN A 142 2.33 10.98 -25.45
C ASN A 142 1.36 12.01 -26.06
N VAL A 143 1.90 12.85 -26.93
CA VAL A 143 1.19 13.88 -27.68
C VAL A 143 1.44 13.59 -29.14
N LYS A 144 0.46 12.94 -29.77
CA LYS A 144 0.57 12.44 -31.14
C LYS A 144 -0.19 13.33 -32.09
N SER A 145 0.47 13.78 -33.15
CA SER A 145 -0.12 14.69 -34.14
C SER A 145 0.10 14.18 -35.57
N ALA A 146 -0.90 14.42 -36.42
CA ALA A 146 -0.82 14.19 -37.86
C ALA A 146 -1.51 15.33 -38.60
N SER A 147 -0.90 15.84 -39.66
CA SER A 147 -1.50 16.88 -40.52
C SER A 147 -1.79 16.32 -41.92
N ASN A 148 -2.90 16.74 -42.51
CA ASN A 148 -3.32 16.39 -43.88
C ASN A 148 -3.33 14.87 -44.17
N SER A 149 -3.65 14.05 -43.17
CA SER A 149 -3.79 12.60 -43.34
C SER A 149 -5.22 12.23 -43.74
N SER A 150 -5.35 11.29 -44.68
CA SER A 150 -6.63 10.64 -45.03
C SER A 150 -7.01 9.53 -44.06
N GLN A 151 -6.10 9.11 -43.17
CA GLN A 151 -6.39 8.13 -42.13
C GLN A 151 -7.20 8.76 -40.99
N ASP A 152 -8.19 8.02 -40.47
CA ASP A 152 -9.01 8.43 -39.34
C ASP A 152 -8.44 7.89 -38.01
N TYR A 153 -7.43 8.59 -37.48
CA TYR A 153 -6.83 8.24 -36.19
C TYR A 153 -7.80 8.55 -35.04
N ILE A 154 -8.57 9.64 -35.16
CA ILE A 154 -9.51 10.10 -34.14
C ILE A 154 -10.65 9.10 -33.93
N GLY A 155 -11.27 8.58 -35.00
CA GLY A 155 -12.34 7.59 -34.87
C GLY A 155 -11.92 6.33 -34.10
N SER A 156 -10.71 5.83 -34.38
CA SER A 156 -10.15 4.66 -33.69
C SER A 156 -9.83 4.95 -32.22
N ALA A 157 -9.22 6.12 -31.95
CA ALA A 157 -8.91 6.55 -30.59
C ALA A 157 -10.17 6.82 -29.76
N LYS A 158 -11.21 7.42 -30.34
CA LYS A 158 -12.52 7.64 -29.71
C LYS A 158 -13.20 6.32 -29.32
N LEU A 159 -13.08 5.28 -30.14
CA LEU A 159 -13.64 3.96 -29.82
C LEU A 159 -12.95 3.34 -28.59
N VAL A 160 -11.61 3.39 -28.55
CA VAL A 160 -10.86 2.93 -27.37
C VAL A 160 -11.15 3.80 -26.16
N LEU A 161 -11.25 5.12 -26.32
CA LEU A 161 -11.58 6.07 -25.27
C LEU A 161 -12.97 5.80 -24.68
N GLY A 162 -13.98 5.56 -25.52
CA GLY A 162 -15.33 5.22 -25.07
C GLY A 162 -15.38 3.88 -24.35
N ALA A 163 -14.67 2.87 -24.86
CA ALA A 163 -14.57 1.58 -24.19
C ALA A 163 -13.79 1.68 -22.87
N ALA A 164 -12.70 2.45 -22.85
CA ALA A 164 -11.91 2.69 -21.66
C ALA A 164 -12.70 3.51 -20.64
N ALA A 165 -13.49 4.51 -21.05
CA ALA A 165 -14.39 5.24 -20.16
C ALA A 165 -15.40 4.29 -19.50
N LEU A 166 -16.14 3.48 -20.27
CA LEU A 166 -17.09 2.52 -19.71
C LEU A 166 -16.46 1.51 -18.73
N VAL A 167 -15.26 1.04 -19.05
CA VAL A 167 -14.53 0.04 -18.27
C VAL A 167 -13.89 0.66 -17.02
N MET A 168 -13.37 1.87 -17.13
CA MET A 168 -12.60 2.55 -16.07
C MET A 168 -13.48 3.44 -15.17
N THR A 169 -14.68 3.83 -15.61
CA THR A 169 -15.63 4.61 -14.80
C THR A 169 -16.70 3.77 -14.11
N GLY A 170 -16.78 2.45 -14.38
CA GLY A 170 -17.59 1.51 -13.58
C GLY A 170 -19.04 1.95 -13.25
N GLY A 171 -19.66 2.77 -14.10
CA GLY A 171 -21.04 3.24 -13.92
C GLY A 171 -21.32 4.33 -12.86
N ALA A 172 -20.35 4.99 -12.23
CA ALA A 172 -20.59 6.25 -11.50
C ALA A 172 -19.29 6.97 -11.11
N ALA A 173 -19.11 8.21 -11.58
CA ALA A 173 -18.00 9.10 -11.24
C ALA A 173 -18.10 9.73 -9.83
N SER A 174 -18.79 9.09 -8.87
CA SER A 174 -19.03 9.68 -7.55
C SER A 174 -19.17 8.63 -6.44
N ALA A 175 -18.14 7.84 -6.20
CA ALA A 175 -17.84 7.30 -4.88
C ALA A 175 -16.50 6.57 -4.94
N ILE A 176 -15.58 6.91 -4.06
CA ILE A 176 -14.38 6.11 -3.79
C ILE A 176 -14.78 4.73 -3.18
N GLY A 177 -16.08 4.44 -3.00
CA GLY A 177 -16.62 3.11 -2.75
C GLY A 177 -17.51 2.64 -3.92
N GLY A 178 -16.98 1.80 -4.80
CA GLY A 178 -17.72 1.27 -5.94
C GLY A 178 -16.79 0.61 -6.95
N ILE A 179 -16.61 -0.70 -6.81
CA ILE A 179 -15.65 -1.53 -7.55
C ILE A 179 -16.21 -1.88 -8.92
N ALA A 180 -15.46 -1.58 -9.99
CA ALA A 180 -15.59 -2.18 -11.33
C ALA A 180 -14.53 -1.54 -12.26
N ALA A 181 -13.94 -2.16 -13.27
CA ALA A 181 -13.81 -3.56 -13.66
C ALA A 181 -12.65 -3.57 -14.68
N THR A 182 -11.58 -4.32 -14.44
CA THR A 182 -10.49 -4.52 -15.39
C THR A 182 -9.90 -5.84 -14.96
N VAL A 183 -10.03 -6.97 -15.63
CA VAL A 183 -9.25 -7.31 -16.82
C VAL A 183 -9.94 -8.51 -17.44
N GLY A 184 -10.47 -8.40 -18.66
CA GLY A 184 -11.06 -9.59 -19.27
C GLY A 184 -11.78 -9.44 -20.60
N ASN A 185 -11.94 -8.22 -21.15
CA ASN A 185 -12.61 -8.10 -22.44
C ASN A 185 -11.59 -8.24 -23.60
N PRO A 186 -11.49 -9.39 -24.30
CA PRO A 186 -10.60 -9.56 -25.43
C PRO A 186 -10.86 -8.54 -26.55
N VAL A 187 -12.09 -8.01 -26.63
CA VAL A 187 -12.48 -6.97 -27.60
C VAL A 187 -11.74 -5.65 -27.32
N LEU A 188 -11.52 -5.29 -26.05
CA LEU A 188 -10.79 -4.07 -25.69
C LEU A 188 -9.30 -4.20 -26.04
N SER A 189 -8.69 -5.36 -25.77
CA SER A 189 -7.29 -5.62 -26.09
C SER A 189 -7.03 -5.56 -27.60
N GLU A 190 -7.92 -6.13 -28.40
CA GLU A 190 -7.82 -6.09 -29.86
C GLU A 190 -8.04 -4.67 -30.42
N ALA A 191 -9.05 -3.96 -29.93
CA ALA A 191 -9.29 -2.57 -30.30
C ALA A 191 -8.11 -1.66 -29.92
N GLN A 192 -7.51 -1.88 -28.75
CA GLN A 192 -6.30 -1.17 -28.29
C GLN A 192 -5.11 -1.50 -29.19
N ASN A 193 -4.84 -2.77 -29.49
CA ASN A 193 -3.73 -3.16 -30.37
C ASN A 193 -3.85 -2.56 -31.76
N ARG A 194 -5.05 -2.63 -32.36
CA ARG A 194 -5.33 -2.02 -33.67
C ARG A 194 -5.13 -0.51 -33.64
N THR A 195 -5.66 0.17 -32.61
CA THR A 195 -5.50 1.61 -32.43
C THR A 195 -4.04 1.99 -32.24
N ASN A 196 -3.30 1.28 -31.39
CA ASN A 196 -1.87 1.52 -31.14
C ASN A 196 -1.05 1.33 -32.41
N ASN A 197 -1.38 0.36 -33.25
CA ASN A 197 -0.73 0.18 -34.54
C ASN A 197 -1.02 1.33 -35.51
N LEU A 198 -2.24 1.86 -35.55
CA LEU A 198 -2.58 3.04 -36.36
C LEU A 198 -1.86 4.29 -35.86
N LEU A 199 -1.83 4.51 -34.53
CA LEU A 199 -1.18 5.68 -33.92
C LEU A 199 0.34 5.72 -34.13
N LYS A 200 0.99 4.63 -34.55
CA LYS A 200 2.42 4.65 -34.96
C LYS A 200 2.69 5.54 -36.18
N GLY A 201 1.67 5.82 -36.99
CA GLY A 201 1.77 6.70 -38.16
C GLY A 201 1.79 8.20 -37.83
N MET A 202 1.62 8.59 -36.57
CA MET A 202 1.60 9.98 -36.12
C MET A 202 2.96 10.41 -35.54
N ALA A 203 3.31 11.69 -35.69
CA ALA A 203 4.47 12.26 -35.01
C ALA A 203 4.21 12.29 -33.50
N ASN A 204 5.08 11.67 -32.70
CA ASN A 204 4.88 11.51 -31.26
C ASN A 204 5.88 12.35 -30.45
N ALA A 205 5.38 13.37 -29.76
CA ALA A 205 6.12 14.05 -28.71
C ALA A 205 5.76 13.47 -27.34
N LYS A 206 6.76 13.21 -26.50
CA LYS A 206 6.52 12.58 -25.19
C LYS A 206 7.29 13.24 -24.06
N THR A 207 6.73 13.14 -22.86
CA THR A 207 7.41 13.46 -21.60
C THR A 207 7.24 12.28 -20.65
N THR A 208 8.31 11.96 -19.91
CA THR A 208 8.31 10.88 -18.94
C THR A 208 8.34 11.48 -17.55
N ILE A 209 7.39 11.08 -16.71
CA ILE A 209 7.34 11.46 -15.30
C ILE A 209 7.91 10.28 -14.50
N PRO A 210 9.21 10.32 -14.11
CA PRO A 210 9.77 9.30 -13.25
C PRO A 210 9.18 9.42 -11.85
N LEU A 211 8.73 8.28 -11.34
CA LEU A 211 8.13 8.11 -10.03
C LEU A 211 8.84 6.97 -9.28
N SER A 212 8.57 6.91 -7.99
CA SER A 212 8.98 5.82 -7.12
C SER A 212 7.93 5.64 -6.03
N TRP A 213 7.87 4.48 -5.41
CA TRP A 213 6.96 4.26 -4.27
C TRP A 213 7.23 5.28 -3.16
N LYS A 214 8.49 5.61 -2.91
CA LYS A 214 8.90 6.66 -1.95
C LYS A 214 8.33 8.04 -2.31
N LYS A 215 8.35 8.41 -3.59
CA LYS A 215 7.83 9.70 -4.08
C LYS A 215 6.30 9.77 -4.06
N LEU A 216 5.61 8.64 -4.27
CA LEU A 216 4.16 8.59 -4.08
C LEU A 216 3.81 8.77 -2.60
N ARG A 217 4.53 8.05 -1.73
CA ARG A 217 4.31 8.11 -0.28
C ARG A 217 4.65 9.44 0.37
N SER A 218 5.39 10.33 -0.29
CA SER A 218 5.61 11.69 0.21
C SER A 218 4.37 12.59 0.09
N GLY A 219 3.23 12.07 -0.37
CA GLY A 219 1.99 12.84 -0.54
C GLY A 219 1.91 13.56 -1.88
N LEU A 220 2.40 12.95 -2.97
CA LEU A 220 2.23 13.51 -4.30
C LEU A 220 0.73 13.51 -4.65
N HIS A 221 0.10 14.69 -4.80
CA HIS A 221 -1.33 14.77 -5.13
C HIS A 221 -1.57 15.05 -6.60
N THR A 222 -0.82 15.96 -7.19
CA THR A 222 -1.03 16.35 -8.58
C THR A 222 0.26 16.46 -9.36
N VAL A 223 0.18 16.10 -10.64
CA VAL A 223 1.19 16.39 -11.64
C VAL A 223 0.50 17.09 -12.81
N GLU A 224 0.89 18.32 -13.08
CA GLU A 224 0.35 19.14 -14.15
C GLU A 224 1.37 19.28 -15.28
N ILE A 225 0.93 18.95 -16.49
CA ILE A 225 1.78 18.87 -17.68
C ILE A 225 1.19 19.81 -18.72
N PRO A 226 1.75 21.02 -18.88
CA PRO A 226 1.36 21.93 -19.95
C PRO A 226 1.67 21.31 -21.32
N ILE A 227 0.76 21.50 -22.27
CA ILE A 227 0.96 21.13 -23.66
C ILE A 227 0.95 22.39 -24.52
N TYR A 228 1.96 22.50 -25.36
CA TYR A 228 2.19 23.65 -26.22
C TYR A 228 2.04 23.28 -27.69
N SER A 229 1.73 24.29 -28.50
CA SER A 229 2.00 24.29 -29.93
C SER A 229 3.11 25.26 -30.27
N ALA A 230 3.84 24.93 -31.34
CA ALA A 230 4.74 25.86 -32.02
C ALA A 230 4.47 25.81 -33.52
N GLU A 231 4.44 27.00 -34.14
CA GLU A 231 4.40 27.17 -35.59
C GLU A 231 5.82 27.37 -36.13
N GLY A 232 6.19 26.65 -37.20
CA GLY A 232 7.47 26.86 -37.87
C GLY A 232 7.70 25.92 -39.07
N THR A 233 8.43 26.39 -40.07
CA THR A 233 8.95 25.54 -41.17
C THR A 233 10.09 24.67 -40.64
N LEU A 234 9.76 23.52 -40.06
CA LEU A 234 10.76 22.53 -39.63
C LEU A 234 11.53 21.86 -40.79
N LYS A 235 11.23 22.25 -42.04
CA LYS A 235 11.89 21.75 -43.25
C LYS A 235 13.35 22.21 -43.39
N ASP A 236 13.71 23.37 -42.85
CA ASP A 236 15.06 23.93 -43.04
C ASP A 236 16.03 23.59 -41.89
N ALA A 237 15.52 23.08 -40.76
CA ALA A 237 16.32 22.84 -39.56
C ALA A 237 16.54 21.35 -39.21
N PHE A 238 15.69 20.41 -39.66
CA PHE A 238 15.76 19.00 -39.24
C PHE A 238 15.42 18.03 -40.39
N PRO A 239 16.42 17.57 -41.17
CA PRO A 239 16.18 16.76 -42.35
C PRO A 239 15.60 15.35 -42.08
N ASP A 240 15.89 14.70 -40.94
CA ASP A 240 15.75 13.23 -40.89
C ASP A 240 15.14 12.58 -39.63
N SER A 241 14.65 13.30 -38.61
CA SER A 241 13.79 12.64 -37.59
C SER A 241 12.85 13.57 -36.83
N SER A 242 11.58 13.17 -36.69
CA SER A 242 10.59 13.88 -35.86
C SER A 242 11.00 13.97 -34.38
N ASP A 243 11.82 13.04 -33.90
CA ASP A 243 12.22 12.95 -32.49
C ASP A 243 13.27 14.01 -32.09
N GLU A 244 14.22 14.36 -32.96
CA GLU A 244 15.22 15.41 -32.69
C GLU A 244 14.61 16.82 -32.78
N ALA A 245 13.68 17.01 -33.72
CA ALA A 245 12.87 18.20 -33.84
C ALA A 245 12.05 18.45 -32.55
N VAL A 246 11.36 17.43 -32.05
CA VAL A 246 10.58 17.51 -30.79
C VAL A 246 11.48 17.81 -29.59
N LYS A 247 12.63 17.13 -29.45
CA LYS A 247 13.57 17.40 -28.35
C LYS A 247 14.10 18.84 -28.38
N THR A 248 14.34 19.38 -29.58
CA THR A 248 14.80 20.75 -29.75
C THR A 248 13.70 21.76 -29.41
N LEU A 249 12.46 21.50 -29.84
CA LEU A 249 11.29 22.31 -29.47
C LEU A 249 11.02 22.29 -27.96
N GLN A 250 11.18 21.15 -27.30
CA GLN A 250 11.03 21.04 -25.84
C GLN A 250 12.09 21.87 -25.09
N LYS A 251 13.34 21.88 -25.57
CA LYS A 251 14.48 22.55 -24.91
C LYS A 251 14.68 24.02 -25.28
N SER A 252 14.23 24.47 -26.46
CA SER A 252 14.56 25.79 -26.98
C SER A 252 13.57 26.87 -26.54
N THR A 253 14.06 27.92 -25.86
CA THR A 253 13.29 29.12 -25.51
C THR A 253 13.09 30.08 -26.70
N GLN A 254 13.62 29.77 -27.87
CA GLN A 254 13.65 30.66 -29.03
C GLN A 254 12.37 30.64 -29.88
N PHE A 255 11.49 29.66 -29.67
CA PHE A 255 10.24 29.55 -30.42
C PHE A 255 9.08 30.17 -29.62
N ASN A 256 8.18 30.88 -30.31
CA ASN A 256 6.94 31.34 -29.69
C ASN A 256 6.05 30.13 -29.42
N ARG A 257 5.80 29.84 -28.13
CA ARG A 257 5.04 28.66 -27.69
C ARG A 257 3.68 29.12 -27.18
N THR A 258 2.62 28.57 -27.73
CA THR A 258 1.26 28.83 -27.25
C THR A 258 0.80 27.66 -26.40
N LYS A 259 0.50 27.91 -25.12
CA LYS A 259 -0.10 26.90 -24.23
C LYS A 259 -1.53 26.61 -24.69
N LEU A 260 -1.87 25.33 -24.83
CA LEU A 260 -3.17 24.91 -25.35
C LEU A 260 -4.06 24.31 -24.26
N PHE A 261 -3.49 23.41 -23.47
CA PHE A 261 -4.18 22.72 -22.37
C PHE A 261 -3.13 22.21 -21.36
N THR A 262 -3.59 21.93 -20.16
CA THR A 262 -2.85 21.22 -19.11
C THR A 262 -3.44 19.81 -18.97
N VAL A 263 -2.59 18.79 -19.03
CA VAL A 263 -2.97 17.45 -18.55
C VAL A 263 -2.68 17.40 -17.06
N ARG A 264 -3.73 17.22 -16.25
CA ARG A 264 -3.64 17.06 -14.81
C ARG A 264 -3.78 15.59 -14.46
N LEU A 265 -2.78 15.05 -13.77
CA LEU A 265 -2.82 13.74 -13.14
C LEU A 265 -3.06 13.91 -11.65
N THR A 266 -4.15 13.36 -11.14
CA THR A 266 -4.53 13.40 -9.72
C THR A 266 -4.33 12.03 -9.09
N PHE A 267 -3.55 11.97 -8.01
CA PHE A 267 -3.22 10.77 -7.27
C PHE A 267 -4.12 10.68 -6.04
N ASN A 268 -4.87 9.59 -5.93
CA ASN A 268 -5.75 9.32 -4.81
C ASN A 268 -5.22 8.13 -4.02
N TYR A 269 -5.18 8.25 -2.69
CA TYR A 269 -4.67 7.23 -1.79
C TYR A 269 -5.78 6.75 -0.86
N VAL A 270 -5.91 5.45 -0.69
CA VAL A 270 -6.85 4.84 0.26
C VAL A 270 -6.17 3.72 1.04
N ASN A 271 -6.45 3.62 2.33
CA ASN A 271 -5.87 2.61 3.22
C ASN A 271 -6.54 1.24 3.02
N SER A 272 -7.86 1.24 2.80
CA SER A 272 -8.67 0.03 2.66
C SER A 272 -9.77 0.21 1.61
N LEU A 273 -10.11 -0.88 0.92
CA LEU A 273 -11.27 -0.97 0.02
C LEU A 273 -12.61 -0.80 0.75
N PHE A 274 -12.66 -1.23 2.01
CA PHE A 274 -13.89 -1.30 2.81
C PHE A 274 -14.14 -0.01 3.62
N ASN A 275 -13.17 0.91 3.61
CA ASN A 275 -13.30 2.23 4.25
C ASN A 275 -12.49 3.31 3.51
N PRO A 276 -12.88 3.68 2.28
CA PRO A 276 -12.12 4.59 1.42
C PRO A 276 -12.05 6.04 1.93
N GLY A 277 -12.93 6.43 2.87
CA GLY A 277 -12.97 7.77 3.46
C GLY A 277 -12.16 7.94 4.75
N SER A 278 -11.67 6.85 5.35
CA SER A 278 -10.88 6.91 6.58
C SER A 278 -9.47 7.44 6.31
N THR A 279 -9.07 8.47 7.04
CA THR A 279 -7.75 9.10 6.89
C THR A 279 -6.71 8.55 7.87
N GLY A 280 -7.11 7.62 8.75
CA GLY A 280 -6.23 6.96 9.69
C GLY A 280 -6.72 5.57 10.14
N ALA A 281 -5.81 4.81 10.74
CA ALA A 281 -6.10 3.51 11.38
C ALA A 281 -6.97 3.64 12.65
N ASN A 282 -7.28 4.86 13.10
CA ASN A 282 -8.09 5.11 14.30
C ASN A 282 -9.54 5.50 13.98
N ASP A 283 -9.91 5.65 12.71
CA ASP A 283 -11.30 5.85 12.33
C ASP A 283 -11.97 4.47 12.35
N MET A 284 -12.66 4.15 13.44
CA MET A 284 -13.39 2.88 13.60
C MET A 284 -14.19 2.60 12.33
N TYR A 285 -13.93 1.44 11.71
CA TYR A 285 -14.75 0.94 10.63
C TYR A 285 -16.21 0.93 11.10
N ALA A 286 -17.11 1.49 10.30
CA ALA A 286 -18.54 1.32 10.57
C ALA A 286 -18.80 -0.20 10.60
N SER A 287 -19.29 -0.73 11.73
CA SER A 287 -19.49 -2.17 11.94
C SER A 287 -20.27 -2.84 10.79
N ASP A 288 -21.15 -2.08 10.16
CA ASP A 288 -22.02 -2.52 9.08
C ASP A 288 -21.26 -2.72 7.75
N SER A 289 -20.18 -1.96 7.50
CA SER A 289 -19.38 -2.09 6.26
C SER A 289 -18.44 -3.29 6.27
N LEU A 290 -18.06 -3.78 7.45
CA LEU A 290 -17.23 -4.98 7.63
C LEU A 290 -18.04 -6.25 7.94
N SER A 291 -19.37 -6.22 7.79
CA SER A 291 -20.16 -7.45 7.94
C SER A 291 -19.69 -8.50 6.92
N THR A 292 -19.63 -9.77 7.36
CA THR A 292 -19.16 -10.89 6.54
C THR A 292 -19.88 -10.96 5.19
N SER A 293 -21.20 -10.75 5.19
CA SER A 293 -22.00 -10.74 3.98
C SER A 293 -21.62 -9.60 3.02
N ASN A 294 -21.34 -8.40 3.53
CA ASN A 294 -20.97 -7.26 2.69
C ASN A 294 -19.59 -7.47 2.08
N VAL A 295 -18.63 -7.93 2.89
CA VAL A 295 -17.27 -8.20 2.45
C VAL A 295 -17.23 -9.28 1.37
N LEU A 296 -17.90 -10.42 1.60
CA LEU A 296 -17.83 -11.57 0.68
C LEU A 296 -18.64 -11.37 -0.61
N ASN A 297 -19.70 -10.55 -0.58
CA ASN A 297 -20.48 -10.20 -1.78
C ASN A 297 -19.88 -9.03 -2.57
N MET A 298 -18.87 -8.35 -2.03
CA MET A 298 -18.15 -7.30 -2.74
C MET A 298 -17.37 -7.90 -3.92
N HIS A 299 -17.35 -7.19 -5.06
CA HIS A 299 -16.61 -7.62 -6.24
C HIS A 299 -15.12 -7.70 -5.92
N ALA A 300 -14.48 -8.81 -6.30
CA ALA A 300 -13.04 -8.95 -6.12
C ALA A 300 -12.30 -7.94 -7.02
N MET A 301 -11.20 -7.37 -6.52
CA MET A 301 -10.42 -6.41 -7.30
C MET A 301 -10.01 -7.00 -8.64
N HIS A 302 -10.25 -6.25 -9.71
CA HIS A 302 -9.90 -6.64 -11.08
C HIS A 302 -10.61 -7.91 -11.60
N ASN A 303 -11.72 -8.31 -10.98
CA ASN A 303 -12.47 -9.53 -11.31
C ASN A 303 -13.97 -9.24 -11.45
N SER A 304 -14.67 -10.04 -12.25
CA SER A 304 -16.14 -10.00 -12.38
C SER A 304 -16.85 -10.82 -11.30
N LEU A 305 -16.12 -11.67 -10.58
CA LEU A 305 -16.62 -12.47 -9.46
C LEU A 305 -16.52 -11.67 -8.16
N ASN A 306 -17.43 -11.92 -7.23
CA ASN A 306 -17.25 -11.47 -5.84
C ASN A 306 -16.23 -12.33 -5.08
N PHE A 307 -15.78 -11.89 -3.91
CA PHE A 307 -14.78 -12.63 -3.12
C PHE A 307 -15.24 -14.05 -2.78
N MET A 308 -16.52 -14.24 -2.48
CA MET A 308 -17.07 -15.57 -2.19
C MET A 308 -16.93 -16.54 -3.38
N GLN A 309 -17.33 -16.10 -4.57
CA GLN A 309 -17.23 -16.87 -5.80
C GLN A 309 -15.78 -17.13 -6.18
N PHE A 310 -14.92 -16.10 -6.09
CA PHE A 310 -13.50 -16.22 -6.43
C PHE A 310 -12.76 -17.21 -5.53
N LEU A 311 -13.00 -17.17 -4.22
CA LEU A 311 -12.41 -18.11 -3.28
C LEU A 311 -12.92 -19.54 -3.49
N ASN A 312 -14.16 -19.70 -3.98
CA ASN A 312 -14.82 -21.00 -4.20
C ASN A 312 -14.85 -21.49 -5.67
N ASP A 313 -14.05 -20.90 -6.57
CA ASP A 313 -14.03 -21.25 -8.00
C ASP A 313 -13.56 -22.70 -8.35
N SER A 314 -13.26 -23.51 -7.34
CA SER A 314 -12.65 -24.84 -7.46
C SER A 314 -13.55 -25.89 -6.80
N SER A 315 -13.45 -27.14 -7.24
CA SER A 315 -14.18 -28.27 -6.64
C SER A 315 -13.19 -29.28 -6.01
N PRO A 316 -13.38 -29.68 -4.73
CA PRO A 316 -14.40 -29.21 -3.79
C PRO A 316 -14.20 -27.74 -3.40
N SER A 317 -15.29 -27.06 -3.03
CA SER A 317 -15.25 -25.63 -2.69
C SER A 317 -14.37 -25.39 -1.46
N LEU A 318 -13.61 -24.29 -1.48
CA LEU A 318 -12.70 -23.95 -0.39
C LEU A 318 -13.45 -23.72 0.93
N LEU A 319 -14.68 -23.20 0.86
CA LEU A 319 -15.56 -22.99 2.00
C LEU A 319 -15.91 -24.31 2.70
N GLN A 320 -16.31 -25.34 1.92
CA GLN A 320 -16.62 -26.66 2.47
C GLN A 320 -15.39 -27.30 3.13
N ILE A 321 -14.21 -27.19 2.49
CA ILE A 321 -12.96 -27.69 3.06
C ILE A 321 -12.68 -26.96 4.38
N ALA A 322 -12.68 -25.63 4.38
CA ALA A 322 -12.38 -24.82 5.55
C ALA A 322 -13.37 -25.05 6.70
N GLY A 323 -14.66 -25.27 6.39
CA GLY A 323 -15.69 -25.48 7.40
C GLY A 323 -15.41 -26.68 8.31
N VAL A 324 -14.97 -27.80 7.74
CA VAL A 324 -14.69 -29.03 8.50
C VAL A 324 -13.21 -29.23 8.84
N ALA A 325 -12.29 -28.51 8.20
CA ALA A 325 -10.86 -28.72 8.38
C ALA A 325 -10.32 -28.17 9.72
N GLU A 326 -9.33 -28.88 10.25
CA GLU A 326 -8.53 -28.52 11.43
C GLU A 326 -7.04 -28.80 11.16
N GLY A 327 -6.14 -28.26 11.99
CA GLY A 327 -4.72 -28.57 11.93
C GLY A 327 -4.11 -28.28 10.56
N TYR A 328 -3.37 -29.26 10.03
CA TYR A 328 -2.70 -29.16 8.73
C TYR A 328 -3.68 -28.95 7.56
N ALA A 329 -4.87 -29.57 7.61
CA ALA A 329 -5.86 -29.42 6.56
C ALA A 329 -6.40 -27.98 6.49
N LEU A 330 -6.64 -27.36 7.66
CA LEU A 330 -7.05 -25.95 7.74
C LEU A 330 -5.94 -25.03 7.24
N SER A 331 -4.70 -25.33 7.60
CA SER A 331 -3.53 -24.57 7.14
C SER A 331 -3.44 -24.53 5.62
N ASN A 332 -3.60 -25.67 4.95
CA ASN A 332 -3.60 -25.77 3.49
C ASN A 332 -4.77 -25.03 2.84
N ALA A 333 -5.98 -25.14 3.42
CA ALA A 333 -7.14 -24.41 2.93
C ALA A 333 -6.92 -22.90 3.00
N CYS A 334 -6.46 -22.41 4.16
CA CYS A 334 -6.13 -21.00 4.33
C CYS A 334 -4.99 -20.54 3.41
N SER A 335 -3.97 -21.39 3.20
CA SER A 335 -2.85 -21.10 2.30
C SER A 335 -3.35 -20.87 0.88
N THR A 336 -4.25 -21.74 0.42
CA THR A 336 -4.90 -21.62 -0.89
C THR A 336 -5.69 -20.31 -0.99
N GLY A 337 -6.44 -19.95 0.05
CA GLY A 337 -7.14 -18.67 0.15
C GLY A 337 -6.20 -17.47 0.01
N PHE A 338 -5.11 -17.43 0.79
CA PHE A 338 -4.12 -16.35 0.71
C PHE A 338 -3.45 -16.26 -0.66
N VAL A 339 -3.09 -17.40 -1.27
CA VAL A 339 -2.51 -17.42 -2.62
C VAL A 339 -3.47 -16.83 -3.64
N LYS A 340 -4.77 -17.15 -3.54
CA LYS A 340 -5.80 -16.55 -4.39
C LYS A 340 -5.92 -15.05 -4.17
N LEU A 341 -6.08 -14.60 -2.92
CA LEU A 341 -6.25 -13.17 -2.60
C LEU A 341 -5.03 -12.34 -2.98
N LYS A 342 -3.82 -12.90 -2.86
CA LYS A 342 -2.58 -12.24 -3.29
C LYS A 342 -2.56 -11.91 -4.78
N LYS A 343 -3.23 -12.72 -5.63
CA LYS A 343 -3.35 -12.43 -7.07
C LYS A 343 -4.22 -11.21 -7.36
N LEU A 344 -5.14 -10.87 -6.46
CA LEU A 344 -5.99 -9.69 -6.58
C LEU A 344 -5.27 -8.40 -6.18
N GLY A 345 -4.04 -8.50 -5.65
CA GLY A 345 -3.26 -7.35 -5.22
C GLY A 345 -3.86 -6.62 -4.01
N LEU A 346 -4.45 -7.35 -3.06
CA LEU A 346 -4.97 -6.77 -1.83
C LEU A 346 -3.84 -6.32 -0.88
N SER A 347 -4.11 -5.31 -0.06
CA SER A 347 -3.31 -4.95 1.10
C SER A 347 -3.37 -6.02 2.17
N ASP A 348 -2.40 -6.02 3.10
CA ASP A 348 -2.37 -6.98 4.19
C ASP A 348 -3.63 -6.86 5.08
N LEU A 349 -4.09 -5.61 5.31
CA LEU A 349 -5.33 -5.30 6.01
C LEU A 349 -6.57 -5.85 5.27
N ASP A 350 -6.72 -5.55 3.98
CA ASP A 350 -7.90 -6.01 3.24
C ASP A 350 -7.89 -7.53 3.04
N THR A 351 -6.70 -8.14 2.91
CA THR A 351 -6.56 -9.60 2.94
C THR A 351 -7.01 -10.16 4.27
N ALA A 352 -6.68 -9.50 5.38
CA ALA A 352 -7.16 -9.89 6.71
C ALA A 352 -8.68 -9.80 6.78
N ILE A 353 -9.28 -8.68 6.35
CA ILE A 353 -10.74 -8.47 6.33
C ILE A 353 -11.46 -9.56 5.52
N VAL A 354 -10.99 -9.83 4.29
CA VAL A 354 -11.61 -10.83 3.41
C VAL A 354 -11.43 -12.24 3.98
N MET A 355 -10.22 -12.59 4.42
CA MET A 355 -9.96 -13.93 4.94
C MET A 355 -10.69 -14.19 6.27
N LYS A 356 -10.73 -13.19 7.15
CA LYS A 356 -11.54 -13.18 8.37
C LYS A 356 -13.00 -13.48 8.06
N SER A 357 -13.59 -12.72 7.14
CA SER A 357 -14.99 -12.88 6.74
C SER A 357 -15.23 -14.26 6.12
N PHE A 358 -14.30 -14.75 5.32
CA PHE A 358 -14.38 -16.08 4.72
C PHE A 358 -14.35 -17.21 5.75
N ILE A 359 -13.51 -17.11 6.78
CA ILE A 359 -13.47 -18.11 7.85
C ILE A 359 -14.69 -18.01 8.77
N ASP A 360 -15.20 -16.81 9.05
CA ASP A 360 -16.47 -16.63 9.76
C ASP A 360 -17.61 -17.37 9.05
N GLU A 361 -17.72 -17.18 7.73
CA GLU A 361 -18.72 -17.88 6.91
C GLU A 361 -18.51 -19.39 6.94
N ALA A 362 -17.26 -19.86 6.80
CA ALA A 362 -16.94 -21.28 6.80
C ALA A 362 -17.23 -21.97 8.15
N LYS A 363 -16.95 -21.29 9.26
CA LYS A 363 -17.08 -21.81 10.63
C LYS A 363 -18.42 -21.46 11.29
N GLY A 364 -19.29 -20.71 10.60
CA GLY A 364 -20.62 -20.35 11.09
C GLY A 364 -20.61 -19.25 12.17
N GLY A 365 -19.57 -18.41 12.22
CA GLY A 365 -19.43 -17.31 13.19
C GLY A 365 -17.98 -17.01 13.56
N GLY A 366 -17.78 -16.03 14.45
CA GLY A 366 -16.46 -15.54 14.89
C GLY A 366 -15.77 -16.34 15.98
N ASP A 367 -16.40 -17.39 16.51
CA ASP A 367 -15.92 -18.13 17.68
C ASP A 367 -14.56 -18.83 17.45
N TRP A 368 -14.22 -19.14 16.19
CA TRP A 368 -12.92 -19.71 15.83
C TRP A 368 -11.75 -18.79 16.22
N TYR A 369 -11.96 -17.47 16.27
CA TYR A 369 -10.94 -16.52 16.68
C TYR A 369 -10.56 -16.67 18.16
N ALA A 370 -11.46 -17.19 19.00
CA ALA A 370 -11.15 -17.53 20.39
C ALA A 370 -10.32 -18.81 20.52
N ASN A 371 -10.06 -19.56 19.44
CA ASN A 371 -9.26 -20.79 19.47
C ASN A 371 -7.80 -20.56 19.00
N PRO A 372 -6.80 -20.63 19.91
CA PRO A 372 -5.38 -20.47 19.62
C PRO A 372 -4.83 -21.35 18.51
N GLN A 373 -5.34 -22.57 18.43
CA GLN A 373 -4.82 -23.52 17.46
C GLN A 373 -5.36 -23.19 16.06
N MET A 374 -6.62 -22.77 15.93
CA MET A 374 -7.24 -22.50 14.63
C MET A 374 -6.66 -21.27 13.94
N VAL A 375 -6.50 -20.15 14.65
CA VAL A 375 -5.85 -18.96 14.07
C VAL A 375 -4.39 -19.27 13.74
N LYS A 376 -3.67 -20.04 14.57
CA LYS A 376 -2.29 -20.46 14.25
C LYS A 376 -2.26 -21.33 13.00
N ASP A 377 -3.13 -22.32 12.89
CA ASP A 377 -3.21 -23.21 11.73
C ASP A 377 -3.47 -22.41 10.46
N CYS A 378 -4.38 -21.43 10.52
CA CYS A 378 -4.78 -20.64 9.36
C CYS A 378 -3.77 -19.50 9.03
N PHE A 379 -3.36 -18.68 9.98
CA PHE A 379 -2.67 -17.39 9.76
C PHE A 379 -1.16 -17.37 10.07
N ASN A 380 -0.58 -18.38 10.73
CA ASN A 380 0.86 -18.38 11.07
C ASN A 380 1.79 -18.35 9.83
N GLN A 381 1.26 -18.68 8.65
CA GLN A 381 1.97 -18.55 7.36
C GLN A 381 2.03 -17.11 6.83
N VAL A 382 1.22 -16.20 7.38
CA VAL A 382 1.13 -14.79 6.97
C VAL A 382 1.06 -13.85 8.19
N PRO A 383 2.16 -13.71 8.96
CA PRO A 383 2.16 -12.95 10.22
C PRO A 383 1.72 -11.48 10.09
N ALA A 384 2.05 -10.82 8.97
CA ALA A 384 1.64 -9.44 8.70
C ALA A 384 0.11 -9.29 8.59
N ILE A 385 -0.57 -10.29 8.03
CA ILE A 385 -2.03 -10.32 7.92
C ILE A 385 -2.65 -10.69 9.28
N GLN A 386 -2.06 -11.65 9.99
CA GLN A 386 -2.51 -12.07 11.31
C GLN A 386 -2.58 -10.91 12.31
N ALA A 387 -1.63 -9.97 12.23
CA ALA A 387 -1.54 -8.82 13.12
C ALA A 387 -2.79 -7.93 13.11
N TYR A 388 -3.53 -7.90 11.99
CA TYR A 388 -4.77 -7.12 11.88
C TYR A 388 -5.99 -7.82 12.51
N LEU A 389 -5.93 -9.11 12.83
CA LEU A 389 -7.09 -9.82 13.39
C LEU A 389 -7.51 -9.27 14.76
N GLU A 390 -6.56 -8.81 15.58
CA GLU A 390 -6.88 -8.18 16.87
C GLU A 390 -7.55 -6.81 16.70
N GLU A 391 -7.21 -6.06 15.63
CA GLU A 391 -7.91 -4.83 15.27
C GLU A 391 -9.36 -5.12 14.81
N LEU A 392 -9.57 -6.24 14.10
CA LEU A 392 -10.87 -6.60 13.52
C LEU A 392 -11.84 -7.27 14.50
N TYR A 393 -11.36 -8.10 15.43
CA TYR A 393 -12.20 -8.79 16.41
C TYR A 393 -12.12 -8.19 17.83
N GLY A 394 -11.16 -7.30 18.09
CA GLY A 394 -10.78 -6.92 19.43
C GLY A 394 -9.81 -7.92 20.08
N GLN A 395 -9.49 -7.70 21.35
CA GLN A 395 -8.57 -8.56 22.10
C GLN A 395 -9.05 -10.02 22.13
N SER A 396 -8.24 -10.94 21.61
CA SER A 396 -8.55 -12.37 21.62
C SER A 396 -8.54 -12.96 23.04
N THR A 397 -9.38 -13.96 23.28
CA THR A 397 -9.27 -14.84 24.46
C THR A 397 -9.20 -16.29 24.01
N PRO A 398 -8.03 -16.96 24.09
CA PRO A 398 -6.71 -16.48 24.55
C PRO A 398 -5.97 -15.61 23.52
N VAL A 399 -5.28 -14.57 24.00
CA VAL A 399 -4.52 -13.60 23.18
C VAL A 399 -3.38 -14.31 22.43
N PHE A 400 -3.30 -14.10 21.11
CA PHE A 400 -2.25 -14.63 20.24
C PHE A 400 -0.90 -13.94 20.40
N VAL A 401 0.14 -14.65 19.98
CA VAL A 401 1.57 -14.30 19.99
C VAL A 401 1.82 -12.79 19.91
N ILE A 402 2.45 -12.28 20.98
CA ILE A 402 3.01 -10.94 21.17
C ILE A 402 3.53 -10.36 19.83
N GLY A 403 2.76 -9.45 19.21
CA GLY A 403 3.17 -8.77 17.98
C GLY A 403 4.38 -7.84 18.18
N ASP A 404 4.67 -7.48 19.42
CA ASP A 404 5.80 -6.65 19.83
C ASP A 404 7.07 -7.47 20.12
N VAL A 405 7.25 -8.59 19.42
CA VAL A 405 8.45 -9.44 19.48
C VAL A 405 9.35 -9.22 18.27
N GLN A 406 10.67 -9.24 18.47
CA GLN A 406 11.62 -9.21 17.38
C GLN A 406 11.46 -10.40 16.40
N ASP A 407 11.41 -10.15 15.09
CA ASP A 407 11.43 -11.23 14.09
C ASP A 407 12.73 -12.07 14.16
N GLY A 408 12.59 -13.39 14.01
CA GLY A 408 13.70 -14.34 14.07
C GLY A 408 13.62 -15.45 13.03
N VAL A 409 14.74 -16.14 12.81
CA VAL A 409 14.84 -17.26 11.87
C VAL A 409 15.55 -18.44 12.54
N GLY A 410 15.13 -19.66 12.23
CA GLY A 410 15.80 -20.89 12.67
C GLY A 410 15.15 -21.58 13.87
N LYS A 411 15.68 -22.77 14.22
CA LYS A 411 15.11 -23.66 15.24
C LYS A 411 15.12 -23.04 16.65
N ALA A 412 16.11 -22.21 16.97
CA ALA A 412 16.20 -21.53 18.26
C ALA A 412 15.06 -20.51 18.44
N TYR A 413 14.79 -19.70 17.41
CA TYR A 413 13.64 -18.79 17.40
C TYR A 413 12.32 -19.55 17.53
N LYS A 414 12.12 -20.60 16.74
CA LYS A 414 10.88 -21.40 16.80
C LYS A 414 10.63 -21.96 18.21
N ARG A 415 11.68 -22.48 18.87
CA ARG A 415 11.61 -22.95 20.26
C ARG A 415 11.29 -21.83 21.24
N TRP A 416 11.93 -20.67 21.08
CA TRP A 416 11.64 -19.50 21.91
C TRP A 416 10.19 -19.05 21.72
N ARG A 417 9.73 -18.89 20.49
CA ARG A 417 8.38 -18.43 20.15
C ARG A 417 7.31 -19.38 20.70
N ASP A 418 7.53 -20.68 20.52
CA ASP A 418 6.53 -21.68 20.91
C ASP A 418 6.51 -21.94 22.43
N LYS A 419 7.63 -21.74 23.16
CA LYS A 419 7.73 -22.01 24.62
C LYS A 419 7.67 -20.75 25.50
N ILE A 420 8.31 -19.67 25.08
CA ILE A 420 8.54 -18.45 25.88
C ILE A 420 7.51 -17.38 25.55
N GLY A 421 7.13 -17.26 24.27
CA GLY A 421 6.14 -16.30 23.80
C GLY A 421 4.83 -16.31 24.61
N PRO A 422 4.18 -17.46 24.84
CA PRO A 422 2.95 -17.53 25.63
C PRO A 422 3.14 -17.08 27.09
N VAL A 423 4.24 -17.46 27.72
CA VAL A 423 4.54 -17.09 29.12
C VAL A 423 4.69 -15.59 29.27
N LEU A 424 5.39 -14.93 28.34
CA LEU A 424 5.59 -13.49 28.38
C LEU A 424 4.28 -12.73 28.08
N ALA A 425 3.39 -13.29 27.27
CA ALA A 425 2.07 -12.72 27.01
C ALA A 425 1.20 -12.77 28.27
N ASP A 426 1.21 -13.92 28.96
CA ASP A 426 0.54 -14.12 30.24
C ASP A 426 1.11 -13.20 31.33
N PHE A 427 2.44 -13.09 31.38
CA PHE A 427 3.12 -12.20 32.31
C PHE A 427 2.74 -10.74 32.08
N ARG A 428 2.70 -10.29 30.82
CA ARG A 428 2.21 -8.95 30.45
C ARG A 428 0.81 -8.71 31.01
N ARG A 429 -0.13 -9.63 30.79
CA ARG A 429 -1.51 -9.50 31.28
C ARG A 429 -1.57 -9.39 32.79
N ALA A 430 -0.82 -10.24 33.49
CA ALA A 430 -0.76 -10.19 34.94
C ALA A 430 -0.15 -8.87 35.43
N LEU A 431 0.88 -8.40 34.75
CA LEU A 431 1.60 -7.19 35.09
C LEU A 431 0.87 -5.90 34.71
N THR A 432 -0.13 -5.92 33.83
CA THR A 432 -0.93 -4.73 33.47
C THR A 432 -2.38 -4.82 33.94
N ALA A 433 -2.72 -5.77 34.82
CA ALA A 433 -4.07 -5.93 35.34
C ALA A 433 -4.52 -4.67 36.10
N SER A 434 -5.68 -4.12 35.72
CA SER A 434 -6.23 -2.90 36.30
C SER A 434 -6.73 -3.10 37.74
N GLN A 435 -7.27 -4.28 38.03
CA GLN A 435 -7.80 -4.68 39.34
C GLN A 435 -7.08 -5.93 39.85
N GLU A 436 -6.93 -6.02 41.18
CA GLU A 436 -6.37 -7.20 41.87
C GLU A 436 -5.03 -7.72 41.32
N GLN A 437 -4.21 -6.82 40.76
CA GLN A 437 -2.96 -7.14 40.05
C GLN A 437 -2.05 -8.10 40.82
N ARG A 438 -1.97 -7.93 42.15
CA ARG A 438 -1.22 -8.82 43.04
C ARG A 438 -1.69 -10.28 42.94
N GLU A 439 -3.00 -10.51 43.08
CA GLU A 439 -3.58 -11.85 43.02
C GLU A 439 -3.45 -12.46 41.62
N VAL A 440 -3.58 -11.63 40.58
CA VAL A 440 -3.35 -12.05 39.19
C VAL A 440 -1.90 -12.46 38.97
N LEU A 441 -0.92 -11.70 39.48
CA LEU A 441 0.50 -12.03 39.42
C LEU A 441 0.83 -13.32 40.20
N LEU A 442 0.26 -13.49 41.39
CA LEU A 442 0.42 -14.72 42.17
C LEU A 442 -0.18 -15.93 41.45
N LYS A 443 -1.38 -15.79 40.87
CA LYS A 443 -2.01 -16.85 40.09
C LYS A 443 -1.20 -17.19 38.85
N PHE A 444 -0.73 -16.18 38.12
CA PHE A 444 0.14 -16.35 36.96
C PHE A 444 1.40 -17.16 37.31
N ASN A 445 2.05 -16.81 38.42
CA ASN A 445 3.30 -17.42 38.86
C ASN A 445 3.10 -18.61 39.81
N GLN A 446 1.91 -19.22 39.84
CA GLN A 446 1.59 -20.42 40.63
C GLN A 446 1.92 -20.28 42.14
N LYS A 447 1.66 -19.11 42.72
CA LYS A 447 2.01 -18.78 44.10
C LYS A 447 3.51 -18.97 44.41
N LYS A 448 4.39 -18.81 43.42
CA LYS A 448 5.84 -18.65 43.58
C LYS A 448 6.18 -17.17 43.44
N ASP A 449 7.19 -16.70 44.17
CA ASP A 449 7.66 -15.32 44.03
C ASP A 449 8.48 -15.13 42.74
N ILE A 450 8.63 -13.87 42.32
CA ILE A 450 9.51 -13.47 41.23
C ILE A 450 10.75 -12.82 41.85
N GLN A 451 11.95 -13.35 41.60
CA GLN A 451 13.16 -12.72 42.11
C GLN A 451 13.44 -11.41 41.35
N LEU A 452 13.08 -10.27 41.95
CA LEU A 452 13.43 -8.96 41.42
C LEU A 452 14.90 -8.64 41.67
N ARG A 453 15.59 -8.17 40.63
CA ARG A 453 16.95 -7.63 40.71
C ARG A 453 16.99 -6.27 40.01
N PHE A 454 17.86 -5.39 40.46
CA PHE A 454 18.02 -4.05 39.89
C PHE A 454 19.43 -3.88 39.35
N SER A 455 19.60 -3.13 38.26
CA SER A 455 20.93 -2.73 37.79
C SER A 455 21.64 -1.90 38.87
N GLN A 456 22.97 -1.94 38.89
CA GLN A 456 23.77 -1.25 39.92
C GLN A 456 23.56 0.27 39.93
N GLU A 457 23.13 0.82 38.78
CA GLU A 457 22.86 2.24 38.57
C GLU A 457 21.46 2.66 39.05
N LEU A 458 20.61 1.71 39.43
CA LEU A 458 19.25 1.97 39.87
C LEU A 458 19.11 1.81 41.38
N GLN A 459 18.51 2.80 42.05
CA GLN A 459 18.00 2.57 43.40
C GLN A 459 16.83 1.57 43.33
N PRO A 460 16.88 0.48 44.11
CA PRO A 460 15.79 -0.49 44.17
C PRO A 460 14.46 0.19 44.52
N TRP A 461 13.37 -0.28 43.93
CA TRP A 461 12.05 0.23 44.28
C TRP A 461 11.77 0.01 45.78
N SER A 462 11.39 1.08 46.48
CA SER A 462 11.02 1.03 47.89
C SER A 462 9.60 0.51 48.04
N ARG A 463 9.36 -0.33 49.06
CA ARG A 463 8.00 -0.52 49.58
C ARG A 463 7.58 0.75 50.29
N GLU A 464 6.39 1.27 49.98
CA GLU A 464 5.76 2.25 50.86
C GLU A 464 5.53 1.56 52.21
N SER A 465 6.19 2.04 53.26
CA SER A 465 6.09 1.50 54.61
C SER A 465 4.75 1.91 55.21
N THR A 466 3.70 1.15 54.98
CA THR A 466 2.51 1.22 55.81
C THR A 466 2.70 0.32 57.02
N SER A 467 2.90 0.97 58.17
CA SER A 467 2.97 0.45 59.54
C SER A 467 4.13 -0.51 59.91
N GLU A 468 4.81 -0.16 60.99
CA GLU A 468 5.63 -1.04 61.81
C GLU A 468 4.82 -2.29 62.18
N GLU A 469 5.42 -3.48 62.06
CA GLU A 469 4.82 -4.83 62.19
C GLU A 469 4.25 -5.51 60.92
N ALA A 470 4.64 -5.09 59.71
CA ALA A 470 4.37 -5.91 58.52
C ALA A 470 5.25 -7.20 58.53
N THR A 471 4.63 -8.36 58.72
CA THR A 471 5.29 -9.66 58.52
C THR A 471 5.98 -9.72 57.16
N PRO A 472 7.19 -10.30 57.05
CA PRO A 472 7.87 -10.44 55.78
C PRO A 472 6.96 -11.19 54.80
N SER A 473 6.50 -10.50 53.75
CA SER A 473 5.67 -11.15 52.73
C SER A 473 6.41 -12.35 52.14
N ALA A 474 5.69 -13.45 51.96
CA ALA A 474 6.19 -14.64 51.28
C ALA A 474 6.48 -14.40 49.78
N TYR A 475 6.01 -13.27 49.22
CA TYR A 475 6.09 -12.95 47.79
C TYR A 475 6.64 -11.54 47.52
N PRO A 476 7.87 -11.24 47.97
CA PRO A 476 8.35 -9.88 47.98
C PRO A 476 8.49 -9.22 46.63
N GLY A 477 8.88 -9.96 45.59
CA GLY A 477 8.99 -9.41 44.23
C GLY A 477 7.62 -9.15 43.59
N VAL A 478 6.66 -10.05 43.80
CA VAL A 478 5.29 -9.85 43.31
C VAL A 478 4.65 -8.61 43.93
N ASP A 479 4.83 -8.41 45.24
CA ASP A 479 4.29 -7.23 45.92
C ASP A 479 4.89 -5.92 45.38
N LEU A 480 6.19 -5.90 45.10
CA LEU A 480 6.87 -4.73 44.52
C LEU A 480 6.36 -4.41 43.11
N LEU A 481 6.15 -5.42 42.27
CA LEU A 481 5.57 -5.24 40.93
C LEU A 481 4.13 -4.71 41.01
N ALA A 482 3.32 -5.25 41.93
CA ALA A 482 1.95 -4.81 42.14
C ALA A 482 1.88 -3.37 42.69
N THR A 483 2.80 -3.00 43.57
CA THR A 483 2.90 -1.64 44.13
C THR A 483 3.33 -0.64 43.07
N ARG A 484 4.28 -1.00 42.19
CA ARG A 484 4.78 -0.11 41.14
C ARG A 484 3.72 0.25 40.10
N ARG A 485 2.70 -0.61 39.91
CA ARG A 485 1.61 -0.43 38.95
C ARG A 485 2.12 -0.16 37.53
N ILE A 486 2.61 -1.21 36.88
CA ILE A 486 2.99 -1.16 35.47
C ILE A 486 1.74 -0.97 34.60
N ARG A 487 1.76 0.04 33.74
CA ARG A 487 0.68 0.43 32.84
C ARG A 487 0.73 -0.36 31.53
N THR A 488 1.91 -0.40 30.91
CA THR A 488 2.12 -1.07 29.62
C THR A 488 3.47 -1.74 29.58
N ILE A 489 3.58 -2.81 28.79
CA ILE A 489 4.81 -3.56 28.55
C ILE A 489 4.86 -3.95 27.07
N GLY A 490 6.04 -3.83 26.46
CA GLY A 490 6.27 -4.36 25.13
C GLY A 490 7.72 -4.33 24.64
N CYS A 491 7.96 -4.41 23.33
CA CYS A 491 9.29 -4.46 22.72
C CYS A 491 10.13 -5.68 23.16
N PHE A 492 9.57 -6.88 23.09
CA PHE A 492 10.21 -8.12 23.51
C PHE A 492 11.36 -8.54 22.58
N ILE A 493 12.55 -8.71 23.13
CA ILE A 493 13.78 -9.10 22.42
C ILE A 493 14.41 -10.33 23.04
N TYR A 494 14.74 -11.32 22.22
CA TYR A 494 15.37 -12.56 22.66
C TYR A 494 16.66 -12.92 21.89
N LYS A 495 17.12 -12.08 20.95
CA LYS A 495 18.26 -12.41 20.07
C LYS A 495 19.61 -12.56 20.80
N ASP A 496 19.72 -12.03 22.02
CA ASP A 496 20.88 -12.27 22.88
C ASP A 496 21.04 -13.78 23.14
N PRO A 497 22.22 -14.39 22.87
CA PRO A 497 22.47 -15.80 23.12
C PRO A 497 22.06 -16.26 24.52
N VAL A 498 22.19 -15.39 25.53
CA VAL A 498 21.81 -15.72 26.90
C VAL A 498 20.29 -15.92 27.00
N ASN A 499 19.47 -15.20 26.24
CA ASN A 499 18.00 -15.35 26.23
C ASN A 499 17.51 -16.56 25.42
N LEU A 500 18.38 -17.12 24.56
CA LEU A 500 18.13 -18.33 23.77
C LEU A 500 18.62 -19.61 24.48
N ALA A 501 19.28 -19.47 25.63
CA ALA A 501 19.83 -20.59 26.39
C ALA A 501 18.70 -21.53 26.87
N PRO A 502 18.75 -22.85 26.57
CA PRO A 502 17.67 -23.80 26.90
C PRO A 502 17.38 -23.91 28.41
N ASP A 503 18.39 -23.66 29.22
CA ASP A 503 18.44 -23.78 30.68
C ASP A 503 18.08 -22.49 31.42
N SER A 504 18.05 -21.34 30.73
CA SER A 504 17.59 -20.07 31.30
C SER A 504 17.04 -19.12 30.21
N PRO A 505 15.99 -19.55 29.48
CA PRO A 505 15.47 -18.75 28.39
C PRO A 505 14.81 -17.48 28.94
N GLY A 506 14.81 -16.43 28.13
CA GLY A 506 14.35 -15.12 28.58
C GLY A 506 14.04 -14.15 27.46
N ALA A 507 13.75 -12.92 27.85
CA ALA A 507 13.61 -11.80 26.93
C ALA A 507 13.86 -10.47 27.65
N TYR A 508 14.42 -9.52 26.91
CA TYR A 508 14.33 -8.10 27.26
C TYR A 508 12.97 -7.55 26.84
N PHE A 509 12.46 -6.56 27.54
CA PHE A 509 11.26 -5.81 27.17
C PHE A 509 11.27 -4.46 27.89
N LEU A 510 10.41 -3.57 27.45
CA LEU A 510 10.24 -2.24 27.99
C LEU A 510 8.93 -2.20 28.80
N MET A 511 8.98 -1.58 29.98
CA MET A 511 7.83 -1.33 30.84
C MET A 511 7.63 0.17 31.03
N GLU A 512 6.38 0.58 31.13
CA GLU A 512 5.99 1.94 31.53
C GLU A 512 5.04 1.82 32.72
N ASP A 513 5.31 2.56 33.80
CA ASP A 513 4.43 2.60 34.97
C ASP A 513 3.36 3.70 34.87
N LEU A 514 2.39 3.66 35.79
CA LEU A 514 1.34 4.69 35.86
C LEU A 514 1.87 6.10 36.11
N ALA A 515 3.05 6.22 36.74
CA ALA A 515 3.71 7.51 36.95
C ALA A 515 4.43 8.03 35.69
N GLY A 516 4.39 7.29 34.58
CA GLY A 516 5.02 7.67 33.31
C GLY A 516 6.54 7.47 33.30
N SER A 517 7.09 6.67 34.23
CA SER A 517 8.49 6.27 34.20
C SER A 517 8.68 5.03 33.34
N PHE A 518 9.83 4.93 32.68
CA PHE A 518 10.15 3.87 31.74
C PHE A 518 11.30 3.01 32.26
N TRP A 519 11.15 1.69 32.12
CA TRP A 519 12.06 0.68 32.65
C TRP A 519 12.41 -0.35 31.59
N LEU A 520 13.63 -0.85 31.62
CA LEU A 520 14.02 -2.04 30.88
C LEU A 520 13.90 -3.26 31.79
N GLY A 521 13.10 -4.24 31.39
CA GLY A 521 13.00 -5.54 32.03
C GLY A 521 13.80 -6.60 31.27
N ASN A 522 14.45 -7.51 32.00
CA ASN A 522 14.92 -8.79 31.49
C ASN A 522 14.31 -9.90 32.34
N ALA A 523 13.37 -10.66 31.76
CA ALA A 523 12.77 -11.81 32.45
C ALA A 523 13.51 -13.09 32.07
N ARG A 524 13.68 -13.95 33.08
CA ARG A 524 14.20 -15.31 32.97
C ARG A 524 13.16 -16.30 33.43
N LEU A 525 13.04 -17.40 32.70
CA LEU A 525 12.14 -18.50 33.03
C LEU A 525 12.90 -19.61 33.75
N SER A 526 12.22 -20.29 34.68
CA SER A 526 12.72 -21.53 35.28
C SER A 526 12.74 -22.64 34.23
N SER A 527 13.88 -23.30 34.06
CA SER A 527 14.03 -24.45 33.15
C SER A 527 13.63 -25.79 33.76
N ARG A 528 13.38 -25.84 35.08
CA ARG A 528 13.15 -27.09 35.83
C ARG A 528 11.69 -27.51 35.96
N ASP A 529 10.74 -26.60 35.73
CA ASP A 529 9.30 -26.89 35.79
C ASP A 529 8.72 -26.87 34.36
N GLU A 530 7.89 -27.86 34.02
CA GLU A 530 7.35 -28.05 32.66
C GLU A 530 6.50 -26.87 32.14
N ASP A 531 6.08 -25.95 33.02
CA ASP A 531 5.22 -24.79 32.72
C ASP A 531 5.94 -23.44 32.55
N GLY A 532 7.28 -23.39 32.70
CA GLY A 532 8.10 -22.21 32.40
C GLY A 532 7.58 -20.88 32.96
N LYS A 533 7.61 -20.68 34.28
CA LYS A 533 7.20 -19.41 34.91
C LYS A 533 8.38 -18.45 35.16
N ILE A 534 8.11 -17.18 35.44
CA ILE A 534 9.15 -16.15 35.62
C ILE A 534 9.85 -16.39 36.95
N SER A 535 11.14 -16.75 36.89
CA SER A 535 11.97 -16.99 38.07
C SER A 535 12.72 -15.74 38.51
N THR A 536 13.18 -14.93 37.55
CA THR A 536 13.94 -13.71 37.81
C THR A 536 13.49 -12.62 36.86
N LEU A 537 13.38 -11.40 37.37
CA LEU A 537 13.17 -10.20 36.58
C LEU A 537 14.23 -9.16 36.99
N MET A 538 15.14 -8.87 36.08
CA MET A 538 16.10 -7.78 36.24
C MET A 538 15.50 -6.49 35.67
N VAL A 539 15.57 -5.42 36.45
CA VAL A 539 15.04 -4.10 36.09
C VAL A 539 16.18 -3.10 36.00
N ALA A 540 16.22 -2.34 34.92
CA ALA A 540 17.14 -1.23 34.72
C ALA A 540 16.37 0.03 34.30
N SER A 541 17.03 1.20 34.44
CA SER A 541 16.52 2.44 33.88
C SER A 541 16.48 2.37 32.36
N MET A 542 15.45 2.97 31.76
CA MET A 542 15.42 3.14 30.32
C MET A 542 16.38 4.26 29.91
N THR A 543 17.30 3.98 28.99
CA THR A 543 18.28 4.96 28.46
C THR A 543 18.05 5.25 26.98
N PRO A 544 18.54 6.39 26.44
CA PRO A 544 18.48 6.67 25.01
C PRO A 544 19.08 5.56 24.14
N ASP A 545 20.18 4.96 24.58
CA ASP A 545 20.85 3.88 23.85
C ASP A 545 19.97 2.63 23.78
N TRP A 546 19.32 2.27 24.88
CA TRP A 546 18.32 1.21 24.86
C TRP A 546 17.13 1.55 23.96
N ALA A 547 16.66 2.79 23.95
CA ALA A 547 15.54 3.19 23.07
C ALA A 547 15.93 3.10 21.59
N ASN A 548 17.15 3.49 21.25
CA ASN A 548 17.69 3.38 19.89
C ASN A 548 17.91 1.92 19.51
N TYR A 549 18.42 1.11 20.43
CA TYR A 549 18.62 -0.32 20.24
C TYR A 549 17.28 -1.03 19.99
N LEU A 550 16.27 -0.83 20.85
CA LEU A 550 14.92 -1.38 20.66
C LEU A 550 14.31 -0.90 19.34
N ALA A 551 14.39 0.40 19.03
CA ALA A 551 13.86 0.97 17.79
C ALA A 551 14.56 0.47 16.51
N SER A 552 15.76 -0.12 16.62
CA SER A 552 16.46 -0.70 15.48
C SER A 552 15.84 -2.02 14.99
N PHE A 553 15.00 -2.65 15.81
CA PHE A 553 14.35 -3.91 15.47
C PHE A 553 13.00 -3.71 14.78
N HIS A 554 12.65 -4.71 13.97
CA HIS A 554 11.30 -4.81 13.42
C HIS A 554 10.44 -5.63 14.38
N TYR A 555 9.30 -5.05 14.73
CA TYR A 555 8.24 -5.67 15.51
C TYR A 555 7.00 -5.73 14.63
N PRO A 556 6.39 -6.90 14.44
CA PRO A 556 5.21 -7.06 13.58
C PRO A 556 3.93 -6.39 14.10
N GLY A 557 3.90 -5.90 15.35
CA GLY A 557 2.76 -5.22 15.97
C GLY A 557 2.95 -4.87 17.45
N GLY A 558 1.84 -4.66 18.18
CA GLY A 558 1.81 -4.48 19.64
C GLY A 558 2.21 -3.09 20.16
N GLU A 559 2.48 -3.01 21.47
CA GLU A 559 2.67 -1.74 22.20
C GLU A 559 4.03 -1.06 21.94
N CYS A 560 4.97 -1.73 21.27
CA CYS A 560 6.35 -1.23 21.21
C CYS A 560 6.47 0.16 20.57
N LYS A 561 5.76 0.40 19.45
CA LYS A 561 5.74 1.71 18.78
C LYS A 561 5.15 2.79 19.69
N SER A 562 4.09 2.45 20.43
CA SER A 562 3.38 3.37 21.33
C SER A 562 4.28 3.78 22.49
N ILE A 563 4.95 2.81 23.15
CA ILE A 563 5.76 3.09 24.33
C ILE A 563 7.06 3.83 23.95
N LEU A 564 7.72 3.44 22.86
CA LEU A 564 8.90 4.18 22.35
C LEU A 564 8.55 5.61 21.92
N GLY A 565 7.35 5.81 21.35
CA GLY A 565 6.82 7.13 21.03
C GLY A 565 6.66 8.00 22.27
N ARG A 566 6.01 7.47 23.32
CA ARG A 566 5.81 8.20 24.58
C ARG A 566 7.13 8.52 25.30
N TYR A 567 8.08 7.58 25.31
CA TYR A 567 9.42 7.82 25.86
C TYR A 567 10.17 8.94 25.14
N ARG A 568 10.12 8.99 23.80
CA ARG A 568 10.75 10.08 23.04
C ARG A 568 10.09 11.44 23.32
N SER A 569 8.77 11.46 23.45
CA SER A 569 8.04 12.68 23.79
C SER A 569 8.34 13.18 25.20
N SER A 570 8.52 12.28 26.19
CA SER A 570 8.88 12.68 27.56
C SER A 570 10.28 13.30 27.63
N MET A 571 11.22 12.83 26.80
CA MET A 571 12.54 13.44 26.64
C MET A 571 12.50 14.82 26.00
N ALA A 572 11.65 15.02 24.99
CA ALA A 572 11.50 16.33 24.35
C ALA A 572 10.96 17.40 25.33
N LEU A 573 10.03 17.02 26.21
CA LEU A 573 9.47 17.89 27.25
C LEU A 573 10.51 18.25 28.33
N THR A 574 11.45 17.36 28.65
CA THR A 574 12.52 17.65 29.62
C THR A 574 13.57 18.63 29.09
N VAL A 575 13.74 18.74 27.76
CA VAL A 575 14.64 19.71 27.13
C VAL A 575 14.02 21.11 27.07
N VAL A 576 12.70 21.22 26.92
CA VAL A 576 12.00 22.52 26.89
C VAL A 576 11.85 23.14 28.29
N GLY A 577 11.77 22.33 29.35
CA GLY A 577 11.68 22.80 30.74
C GLY A 577 13.00 23.19 31.41
N ARG A 578 14.12 23.22 30.68
CA ARG A 578 15.46 23.58 31.19
C ARG A 578 16.05 24.85 30.55
N ASN A 579 15.24 25.63 29.81
CA ASN A 579 15.63 26.95 29.32
C ASN A 579 15.02 28.07 30.15
#